data_AF-A0A161MJF6-F1
#
_entry.id   AF-A0A161MJF6-F1
#
_cell.length_a   1.000
_cell.length_b   1.000
_cell.length_c   1.000
_cell.angle_alpha   90.00
_cell.angle_beta   90.00
_cell.angle_gamma   90.00
#
_symmetry.space_group_name_H-M   'P 1'
#
loop_
_entity.id
_entity.type
_entity.pdbx_description
1 polymer ?
#
loop_
_entity_poly.entity_id
_entity_poly.type
_entity_poly.pdbx_seq_one_letter_code
_entity_poly.pdbx_strand_id
1 'polypeptide(L)'
;DLCGNGLLVDQSLIPLAMKLPSDQFSLDKFRYMCILSGCDYLPSLPGIGLAKACKFIKRTADDNIYRALSRLGAYLNMNNLVVTQEYKDKFMVAVSMFRYQPVYDPFKRCVTALTPLPEGERLPIDEGLSCETSLQLALGNLNPFTLLKTNNWNPDDSKHIKTTSWNA
;
A
#
# COMPACT_ATOMS: atom_id res chain seq x y z
N ASP A 1 -6.11 16.44 19.15
CA ASP A 1 -6.34 16.85 20.55
C ASP A 1 -7.56 16.10 21.09
N LEU A 2 -7.94 16.29 22.35
CA LEU A 2 -9.18 15.68 22.89
C LEU A 2 -10.46 16.24 22.23
N CYS A 3 -10.34 17.26 21.39
CA CYS A 3 -11.44 17.97 20.74
C CYS A 3 -11.77 17.40 19.36
N GLY A 4 -11.05 16.38 18.88
CA GLY A 4 -11.28 15.78 17.57
C GLY A 4 -10.76 16.60 16.38
N ASN A 5 -9.90 17.59 16.61
CA ASN A 5 -9.30 18.36 15.51
C ASN A 5 -8.31 17.49 14.71
N GLY A 6 -8.36 17.61 13.38
CA GLY A 6 -7.48 16.86 12.47
C GLY A 6 -7.28 17.58 11.13
N LEU A 7 -6.28 17.10 10.38
CA LEU A 7 -6.01 17.53 9.01
C LEU A 7 -6.45 16.43 8.04
N LEU A 8 -7.46 16.71 7.22
CA LEU A 8 -7.90 15.80 6.16
C LEU A 8 -7.03 16.00 4.90
N VAL A 9 -6.51 14.90 4.35
CA VAL A 9 -5.85 14.86 3.04
C VAL A 9 -6.69 13.99 2.13
N ASP A 10 -7.33 14.59 1.14
CA ASP A 10 -8.18 13.91 0.17
C ASP A 10 -7.38 13.56 -1.10
N GLN A 11 -7.49 12.32 -1.57
CA GLN A 11 -6.83 11.84 -2.78
C GLN A 11 -7.16 12.69 -4.00
N SER A 12 -8.41 13.16 -4.13
CA SER A 12 -8.87 14.00 -5.24
C SER A 12 -8.16 15.35 -5.31
N LEU A 13 -7.57 15.80 -4.19
CA LEU A 13 -6.84 17.06 -4.07
C LEU A 13 -5.32 16.89 -4.22
N ILE A 14 -4.81 15.66 -4.30
CA ILE A 14 -3.38 15.39 -4.51
C ILE A 14 -2.82 16.05 -5.79
N PRO A 15 -3.50 16.03 -6.96
CA PRO A 15 -2.99 16.69 -8.17
C PRO A 15 -2.70 18.18 -7.93
N LEU A 16 -3.56 18.86 -7.18
CA LEU A 16 -3.40 20.26 -6.80
C LEU A 16 -2.13 20.47 -5.96
N ALA A 17 -1.92 19.66 -4.92
CA ALA A 17 -0.73 19.71 -4.07
C ALA A 17 0.56 19.42 -4.87
N MET A 18 0.49 18.49 -5.83
CA MET A 18 1.59 18.17 -6.72
C MET A 18 1.83 19.23 -7.80
N LYS A 19 0.94 20.21 -7.97
CA LYS A 19 0.94 21.17 -9.09
C LYS A 19 0.93 20.43 -10.43
N LEU A 20 -0.04 19.54 -10.60
CA LEU A 20 -0.31 18.79 -11.83
C LEU A 20 -1.74 19.05 -12.31
N PRO A 21 -1.95 19.19 -13.63
CA PRO A 21 -3.26 19.00 -14.24
C PRO A 21 -3.82 17.61 -13.89
N SER A 22 -5.13 17.51 -13.66
CA SER A 22 -5.77 16.26 -13.22
C SER A 22 -5.63 15.13 -14.25
N ASP A 23 -5.57 15.45 -15.54
CA ASP A 23 -5.35 14.50 -16.65
C ASP A 23 -3.91 13.95 -16.71
N GLN A 24 -2.96 14.61 -16.05
CA GLN A 24 -1.56 14.16 -15.95
C GLN A 24 -1.27 13.40 -14.65
N PHE A 25 -2.25 13.34 -13.75
CA PHE A 25 -2.15 12.59 -12.50
C PHE A 25 -2.66 11.17 -12.67
N SER A 26 -1.94 10.20 -12.09
CA SER A 26 -2.47 8.87 -11.83
C SER A 26 -1.99 8.39 -10.47
N LEU A 27 -2.80 7.55 -9.82
CA LEU A 27 -2.44 6.98 -8.53
C LEU A 27 -1.19 6.09 -8.63
N ASP A 28 -0.96 5.48 -9.79
CA ASP A 28 0.25 4.70 -10.07
C ASP A 28 1.50 5.59 -10.07
N LYS A 29 1.45 6.75 -10.74
CA LYS A 29 2.56 7.71 -10.71
C LYS A 29 2.81 8.23 -9.29
N PHE A 30 1.75 8.54 -8.53
CA PHE A 30 1.88 8.93 -7.13
C PHE A 30 2.56 7.84 -6.27
N ARG A 31 2.13 6.58 -6.44
CA ARG A 31 2.75 5.43 -5.77
C ARG A 31 4.21 5.27 -6.15
N TYR A 32 4.58 5.38 -7.42
CA TYR A 32 5.97 5.30 -7.86
C TYR A 32 6.83 6.40 -7.26
N MET A 33 6.30 7.61 -7.13
CA MET A 33 6.97 8.71 -6.44
C MET A 33 7.25 8.37 -4.98
N CYS A 34 6.27 7.84 -4.24
CA CYS A 34 6.42 7.45 -2.84
C CYS A 34 7.47 6.35 -2.66
N ILE A 35 7.44 5.30 -3.49
CA ILE A 35 8.42 4.21 -3.43
C ILE A 35 9.82 4.74 -3.77
N LEU A 36 9.97 5.56 -4.82
CA LEU A 36 11.26 6.14 -5.20
C LEU A 36 11.86 7.03 -4.10
N SER A 37 11.01 7.72 -3.33
CA SER A 37 11.43 8.55 -2.20
C SER A 37 11.86 7.76 -0.97
N GLY A 38 11.73 6.43 -1.01
CA GLY A 38 12.00 5.53 0.11
C GLY A 38 10.72 5.19 0.87
N CYS A 39 10.52 3.91 1.15
CA CYS A 39 9.42 3.36 1.94
C CYS A 39 9.89 2.11 2.69
N ASP A 40 9.01 1.54 3.52
CA ASP A 40 9.33 0.36 4.33
C ASP A 40 9.66 -0.89 3.49
N TYR A 41 9.17 -0.96 2.25
CA TYR A 41 9.46 -2.07 1.33
C TYR A 41 10.77 -1.90 0.55
N LEU A 42 11.22 -0.64 0.36
CA LEU A 42 12.39 -0.34 -0.47
C LEU A 42 13.00 1.00 -0.02
N PRO A 43 14.26 1.00 0.48
CA PRO A 43 14.98 2.24 0.73
C PRO A 43 15.16 3.05 -0.57
N SER A 44 15.20 4.38 -0.44
CA SER A 44 15.50 5.26 -1.57
C SER A 44 16.93 5.06 -2.08
N LEU A 45 17.18 5.39 -3.34
CA LEU A 45 18.55 5.54 -3.84
C LEU A 45 19.26 6.73 -3.16
N PRO A 46 20.60 6.69 -3.03
CA PRO A 46 21.36 7.78 -2.42
C PRO A 46 21.06 9.14 -3.06
N GLY A 47 20.65 10.09 -2.22
CA GLY A 47 20.33 11.44 -2.66
C GLY A 47 19.03 11.58 -3.45
N ILE A 48 18.13 10.57 -3.46
CA ILE A 48 16.80 10.62 -4.06
C ILE A 48 15.74 10.69 -2.95
N GLY A 49 15.26 11.89 -2.64
CA GLY A 49 14.10 12.11 -1.78
C GLY A 49 12.84 12.48 -2.57
N LEU A 50 11.75 12.79 -1.87
CA LEU A 50 10.44 13.12 -2.44
C LEU A 50 10.49 14.16 -3.56
N ALA A 51 11.25 15.25 -3.39
CA ALA A 51 11.35 16.30 -4.40
C ALA A 51 11.94 15.80 -5.74
N LYS A 52 12.98 14.96 -5.69
CA LYS A 52 13.61 14.39 -6.89
C LYS A 52 12.77 13.26 -7.50
N ALA A 53 12.16 12.42 -6.67
CA ALA A 53 11.21 11.41 -7.12
C ALA A 53 10.03 12.06 -7.87
N CYS A 54 9.43 13.10 -7.28
CA CYS A 54 8.35 13.87 -7.88
C CYS A 54 8.80 14.49 -9.21
N LYS A 55 9.96 15.16 -9.24
CA LYS A 55 10.53 15.74 -10.48
C LYS A 55 10.68 14.70 -11.60
N PHE A 56 11.16 13.50 -11.28
CA PHE A 56 11.32 12.43 -12.25
C PHE A 56 9.97 11.91 -12.76
N ILE A 57 9.05 11.58 -11.86
CA ILE A 57 7.73 11.04 -12.21
C ILE A 57 6.88 12.03 -13.03
N LYS A 58 6.97 13.33 -12.73
CA LYS A 58 6.29 14.36 -13.51
C LYS A 58 6.82 14.49 -14.94
N ARG A 59 8.11 14.18 -15.16
CA ARG A 59 8.79 14.36 -16.46
C ARG A 59 8.81 13.10 -17.32
N THR A 60 8.71 11.92 -16.72
CA THR A 60 8.74 10.68 -17.49
C THR A 60 7.45 10.52 -18.29
N ALA A 61 7.61 10.39 -19.61
CA ALA A 61 6.54 10.02 -20.54
C ALA A 61 6.53 8.51 -20.84
N ASP A 62 7.45 7.76 -20.24
CA ASP A 62 7.53 6.30 -20.40
C ASP A 62 6.54 5.62 -19.44
N ASP A 63 5.53 4.97 -20.00
CA ASP A 63 4.51 4.24 -19.24
C ASP A 63 5.08 3.01 -18.53
N ASN A 64 6.21 2.49 -18.99
CA ASN A 64 6.90 1.39 -18.32
C ASN A 64 7.88 1.97 -17.29
N ILE A 65 7.45 2.03 -16.03
CA ILE A 65 8.27 2.55 -14.92
C ILE A 65 9.60 1.80 -14.79
N TYR A 66 9.61 0.49 -15.01
CA TYR A 66 10.82 -0.33 -14.92
C TYR A 66 11.90 0.13 -15.91
N ARG A 67 11.48 0.39 -17.17
CA ARG A 67 12.37 0.95 -18.20
C ARG A 67 12.77 2.38 -17.85
N ALA A 68 11.81 3.20 -17.42
CA ALA A 68 12.02 4.61 -17.07
C ALA A 68 13.10 4.79 -15.99
N LEU A 69 13.12 3.93 -14.96
CA LEU A 69 14.08 3.98 -13.85
C LEU A 69 15.54 3.96 -14.33
N SER A 70 15.84 3.32 -15.46
CA SER A 70 17.18 3.30 -16.06
C SER A 70 17.68 4.70 -16.46
N ARG A 71 16.76 5.63 -16.69
CA ARG A 71 17.06 7.01 -17.11
C ARG A 71 17.08 7.99 -15.94
N LEU A 72 16.79 7.54 -14.71
CA LEU A 72 16.63 8.39 -13.53
C LEU A 72 17.82 9.33 -13.31
N GLY A 73 19.05 8.81 -13.38
CA GLY A 73 20.28 9.59 -13.22
C GLY A 73 20.39 10.72 -14.25
N ALA A 74 20.16 10.42 -15.53
CA ALA A 74 20.18 11.39 -16.61
C ALA A 74 19.10 12.48 -16.43
N TYR A 75 17.86 12.11 -16.09
CA TYR A 75 16.76 13.07 -15.87
C TYR A 75 17.00 14.03 -14.70
N LEU A 76 17.78 13.60 -13.71
CA LEU A 76 18.07 14.36 -12.50
C LEU A 76 19.45 15.03 -12.54
N ASN A 77 20.19 14.94 -13.64
CA ASN A 77 21.58 15.39 -13.76
C ASN A 77 22.50 14.80 -12.67
N MET A 78 22.30 13.51 -12.37
CA MET A 78 23.06 12.72 -11.40
C MET A 78 23.79 11.61 -12.15
N ASN A 79 24.85 11.96 -12.88
CA ASN A 79 25.56 11.03 -13.77
C ASN A 79 26.19 9.84 -13.03
N ASN A 80 26.47 9.99 -11.73
CA ASN A 80 27.05 8.93 -10.89
C ASN A 80 25.97 8.08 -10.19
N LEU A 81 24.68 8.34 -10.42
CA LEU A 81 23.60 7.56 -9.83
C LEU A 81 23.46 6.23 -10.57
N VAL A 82 23.79 5.14 -9.88
CA VAL A 82 23.61 3.79 -10.41
C VAL A 82 22.25 3.25 -9.97
N VAL A 83 21.42 2.89 -10.96
CA VAL A 83 20.16 2.18 -10.73
C VAL A 83 20.36 0.73 -11.16
N THR A 84 20.64 -0.15 -10.20
CA THR A 84 20.89 -1.57 -10.46
C THR A 84 19.63 -2.28 -10.92
N GLN A 85 19.80 -3.43 -11.58
CA GLN A 85 18.68 -4.31 -11.93
C GLN A 85 17.91 -4.75 -10.67
N GLU A 86 18.66 -5.17 -9.64
CA GLU A 86 18.10 -5.57 -8.34
C GLU A 86 17.21 -4.48 -7.72
N TYR A 87 17.62 -3.21 -7.81
CA TYR A 87 16.81 -2.11 -7.30
C TYR A 87 15.47 -2.02 -8.04
N LYS A 88 15.46 -2.17 -9.37
CA LYS A 88 14.23 -2.14 -10.17
C LYS A 88 13.34 -3.33 -9.86
N ASP A 89 13.91 -4.51 -9.65
CA ASP A 89 13.14 -5.71 -9.29
C ASP A 89 12.47 -5.53 -7.93
N LYS A 90 13.22 -5.07 -6.91
CA LYS A 90 12.66 -4.73 -5.60
C LYS A 90 11.64 -3.59 -5.68
N PHE A 91 11.83 -2.64 -6.59
CA PHE A 91 10.85 -1.59 -6.85
C PHE A 91 9.52 -2.18 -7.32
N MET A 92 9.54 -3.16 -8.23
CA MET A 92 8.32 -3.83 -8.67
C MET A 92 7.68 -4.69 -7.59
N VAL A 93 8.47 -5.30 -6.71
CA VAL A 93 7.95 -5.97 -5.50
C VAL A 93 7.24 -4.97 -4.59
N ALA A 94 7.82 -3.80 -4.33
CA ALA A 94 7.18 -2.74 -3.55
C ALA A 94 5.88 -2.24 -4.23
N VAL A 95 5.87 -2.09 -5.56
CA VAL A 95 4.65 -1.75 -6.31
C VAL A 95 3.58 -2.83 -6.11
N SER A 96 3.95 -4.11 -6.21
CA SER A 96 3.04 -5.24 -6.01
C SER A 96 2.47 -5.25 -4.58
N MET A 97 3.32 -5.04 -3.57
CA MET A 97 2.88 -4.91 -2.17
C MET A 97 1.84 -3.80 -2.00
N PHE A 98 2.09 -2.59 -2.50
CA PHE A 98 1.13 -1.48 -2.39
C PHE A 98 -0.19 -1.70 -3.16
N ARG A 99 -0.23 -2.56 -4.19
CA ARG A 99 -1.46 -2.85 -4.95
C ARG A 99 -2.22 -4.04 -4.39
N TYR A 100 -1.51 -5.10 -4.05
CA TYR A 100 -2.09 -6.42 -3.84
C TYR A 100 -1.80 -6.97 -2.45
N GLN A 101 -1.42 -6.11 -1.49
CA GLN A 101 -1.25 -6.51 -0.09
C GLN A 101 -2.41 -7.41 0.34
N PRO A 102 -2.13 -8.56 0.98
CA PRO A 102 -3.16 -9.39 1.56
C PRO A 102 -3.94 -8.61 2.62
N VAL A 103 -5.26 -8.61 2.49
CA VAL A 103 -6.21 -8.00 3.43
C VAL A 103 -7.33 -8.98 3.75
N TYR A 104 -7.98 -8.80 4.89
CA TYR A 104 -9.14 -9.60 5.25
C TYR A 104 -10.42 -8.98 4.68
N ASP A 105 -11.18 -9.73 3.90
CA ASP A 105 -12.52 -9.35 3.45
C ASP A 105 -13.55 -9.80 4.51
N PRO A 106 -14.19 -8.88 5.25
CA PRO A 106 -15.12 -9.24 6.33
C PRO A 106 -16.44 -9.85 5.82
N PHE A 107 -16.77 -9.68 4.54
CA PHE A 107 -17.97 -10.25 3.94
C PHE A 107 -17.72 -11.67 3.43
N LYS A 108 -16.60 -11.88 2.75
CA LYS A 108 -16.17 -13.22 2.31
C LYS A 108 -15.58 -14.05 3.45
N ARG A 109 -15.18 -13.39 4.54
CA ARG A 109 -14.50 -13.97 5.70
C ARG A 109 -13.21 -14.72 5.35
N CYS A 110 -12.46 -14.19 4.40
CA CYS A 110 -11.20 -14.78 3.92
C CYS A 110 -10.20 -13.68 3.59
N VAL A 111 -8.91 -14.06 3.56
CA VAL A 111 -7.86 -13.19 3.00
C VAL A 111 -8.06 -13.06 1.48
N THR A 112 -7.91 -11.84 0.97
CA THR A 112 -7.96 -11.47 -0.44
C THR A 112 -6.91 -10.40 -0.73
N ALA A 113 -6.68 -10.07 -1.99
CA ALA A 113 -5.85 -8.91 -2.36
C ALA A 113 -6.58 -7.59 -2.12
N LEU A 114 -5.85 -6.55 -1.69
CA LEU A 114 -6.37 -5.18 -1.51
C LEU A 114 -7.05 -4.63 -2.77
N THR A 115 -6.47 -4.91 -3.94
CA THR A 115 -7.10 -4.67 -5.24
C THR A 115 -7.14 -5.96 -6.04
N PRO A 116 -8.09 -6.13 -6.98
CA PRO A 116 -8.18 -7.35 -7.79
C PRO A 116 -6.85 -7.69 -8.46
N LEU A 117 -6.41 -8.94 -8.28
CA LEU A 117 -5.21 -9.45 -8.94
C LEU A 117 -5.48 -9.63 -10.45
N PRO A 118 -4.48 -9.37 -11.30
CA PRO A 118 -4.50 -9.79 -12.69
C PRO A 118 -4.62 -11.32 -12.81
N GLU A 119 -5.11 -11.79 -13.97
CA GLU A 119 -5.26 -13.22 -14.22
C GLU A 119 -3.90 -13.94 -14.14
N GLY A 120 -3.87 -15.03 -13.36
CA GLY A 120 -2.65 -15.84 -13.17
C GLY A 120 -1.64 -15.28 -12.16
N GLU A 121 -1.86 -14.09 -11.60
CA GLU A 121 -1.03 -13.55 -10.52
C GLU A 121 -1.45 -14.09 -9.14
N ARG A 122 -0.48 -14.12 -8.21
CA ARG A 122 -0.67 -14.54 -6.82
C ARG A 122 -0.44 -13.35 -5.89
N LEU A 123 -0.91 -13.49 -4.64
CA LEU A 123 -0.60 -12.50 -3.61
C LEU A 123 0.92 -12.35 -3.44
N PRO A 124 1.40 -11.13 -3.17
CA PRO A 124 2.83 -10.88 -2.97
C PRO A 124 3.34 -11.55 -1.69
N ILE A 125 2.46 -11.79 -0.72
CA ILE A 125 2.71 -12.58 0.49
C ILE A 125 1.52 -13.54 0.64
N ASP A 126 1.80 -14.82 0.81
CA ASP A 126 0.80 -15.83 1.10
C ASP A 126 1.26 -16.65 2.30
N GLU A 127 0.59 -16.45 3.43
CA GLU A 127 0.90 -17.17 4.67
C GLU A 127 0.24 -18.56 4.72
N GLY A 128 -0.53 -18.93 3.68
CA GLY A 128 -1.21 -20.23 3.61
C GLY A 128 -2.31 -20.41 4.65
N LEU A 129 -2.84 -19.32 5.20
CA LEU A 129 -3.88 -19.35 6.22
C LEU A 129 -5.22 -19.76 5.60
N SER A 130 -5.91 -20.70 6.26
CA SER A 130 -7.29 -21.04 5.90
C SER A 130 -8.22 -19.84 6.17
N CYS A 131 -9.39 -19.81 5.54
CA CYS A 131 -10.40 -18.79 5.84
C CYS A 131 -10.82 -18.81 7.31
N GLU A 132 -10.90 -19.99 7.93
CA GLU A 132 -11.24 -20.11 9.35
C GLU A 132 -10.14 -19.52 10.24
N THR A 133 -8.87 -19.87 10.00
CA THR A 133 -7.75 -19.29 10.73
C THR A 133 -7.70 -17.77 10.56
N SER A 134 -7.92 -17.28 9.34
CA SER A 134 -7.96 -15.86 9.01
C SER A 134 -9.10 -15.13 9.73
N LEU A 135 -10.29 -15.75 9.79
CA LEU A 135 -11.42 -15.24 10.55
C LEU A 135 -11.05 -15.14 12.04
N GLN A 136 -10.53 -16.19 12.65
CA GLN A 136 -10.19 -16.16 14.07
C GLN A 136 -9.06 -15.16 14.39
N LEU A 137 -8.12 -14.92 13.47
CA LEU A 137 -7.14 -13.83 13.58
C LEU A 137 -7.82 -12.45 13.50
N ALA A 138 -8.69 -12.23 12.51
CA ALA A 138 -9.40 -10.97 12.32
C ALA A 138 -10.32 -10.62 13.50
N LEU A 139 -10.88 -11.63 14.17
CA LEU A 139 -11.68 -11.49 15.39
C LEU A 139 -10.83 -11.22 16.64
N GLY A 140 -9.50 -11.34 16.56
CA GLY A 140 -8.60 -11.24 17.71
C GLY A 140 -8.66 -12.44 18.65
N ASN A 141 -9.19 -13.58 18.18
CA ASN A 141 -9.26 -14.83 18.94
C ASN A 141 -7.96 -15.64 18.92
N LEU A 142 -7.06 -15.35 17.98
CA LEU A 142 -5.74 -15.96 17.88
C LEU A 142 -4.64 -14.94 18.14
N ASN A 143 -3.54 -15.39 18.76
CA ASN A 143 -2.31 -14.62 18.83
C ASN A 143 -1.68 -14.51 17.42
N PRO A 144 -1.29 -13.31 16.94
CA PRO A 144 -0.82 -13.12 15.56
C PRO A 144 0.54 -13.76 15.26
N PHE A 145 1.31 -14.16 16.28
CA PHE A 145 2.63 -14.79 16.10
C PHE A 145 2.59 -16.30 16.30
N THR A 146 1.82 -16.78 17.27
CA THR A 146 1.79 -18.21 17.63
C THR A 146 0.58 -18.95 17.07
N LEU A 147 -0.44 -18.22 16.59
CA LEU A 147 -1.75 -18.74 16.17
C LEU A 147 -2.49 -19.52 17.27
N LEU A 148 -2.04 -19.43 18.52
CA LEU A 148 -2.71 -20.05 19.66
C LEU A 148 -3.96 -19.22 20.02
N LYS A 149 -5.01 -19.95 20.41
CA LYS A 149 -6.28 -19.35 20.82
C LYS A 149 -6.11 -18.56 22.14
N THR A 150 -6.50 -17.30 22.11
CA THR A 150 -6.50 -16.37 23.26
C THR A 150 -7.90 -15.97 23.69
N ASN A 151 -8.87 -16.00 22.76
CA ASN A 151 -10.26 -15.63 23.00
C ASN A 151 -11.22 -16.50 22.16
N ASN A 152 -12.53 -16.35 22.32
CA ASN A 152 -13.56 -17.14 21.65
C ASN A 152 -14.79 -16.31 21.23
N TRP A 153 -14.64 -15.01 20.97
CA TRP A 153 -15.75 -14.16 20.55
C TRP A 153 -16.24 -14.54 19.15
N ASN A 154 -17.56 -14.55 18.93
CA ASN A 154 -18.16 -14.88 17.65
C ASN A 154 -19.25 -13.85 17.29
N PRO A 155 -19.15 -13.16 16.13
CA PRO A 155 -20.17 -12.20 15.70
C PRO A 155 -21.53 -12.84 15.38
N ASP A 156 -21.57 -14.14 15.10
CA ASP A 156 -22.80 -14.86 14.75
C ASP A 156 -23.55 -15.42 15.97
N ASP A 157 -22.94 -15.33 17.16
CA ASP A 157 -23.61 -15.74 18.39
C ASP A 157 -24.75 -14.75 18.66
N SER A 158 -25.98 -15.24 18.59
CA SER A 158 -27.22 -14.48 18.80
C SER A 158 -27.48 -14.12 20.28
N LYS A 159 -26.47 -13.63 21.00
CA LYS A 159 -26.71 -12.96 22.28
C LYS A 159 -27.13 -11.55 21.93
N HIS A 160 -28.41 -11.23 22.14
CA HIS A 160 -28.90 -9.85 22.15
C HIS A 160 -28.03 -9.02 23.10
N ILE A 161 -26.98 -8.39 22.56
CA ILE A 161 -26.30 -7.31 23.25
C ILE A 161 -27.34 -6.20 23.26
N LYS A 162 -28.04 -6.05 24.39
CA LYS A 162 -28.77 -4.83 24.68
C LYS A 162 -27.73 -3.72 24.63
N THR A 163 -27.59 -3.06 23.49
CA THR A 163 -26.93 -1.78 23.45
C THR A 163 -27.75 -0.91 24.39
N THR A 164 -27.18 -0.53 25.53
CA THR A 164 -27.75 0.55 26.33
C THR A 164 -27.74 1.75 25.39
N SER A 165 -28.91 2.04 24.85
CA SER A 165 -29.21 3.23 24.07
C SER A 165 -28.52 4.41 24.74
N TRP A 166 -27.74 5.16 23.95
CA TRP A 166 -27.29 6.47 24.35
C TRP A 166 -28.55 7.31 24.62
N ASN A 167 -28.85 7.54 25.89
CA ASN A 167 -29.80 8.59 26.26
C ASN A 167 -29.06 9.92 26.00
N ALA A 168 -29.22 10.44 24.79
CA ALA A 168 -28.93 11.83 24.46
C ALA A 168 -30.04 12.72 25.03
#